data_AF-A0A962IBR3-F1
#
_entry.id   AF-A0A962IBR3-F1
#
_cell.length_a   1.000
_cell.length_b   1.000
_cell.length_c   1.000
_cell.angle_alpha   90.00
_cell.angle_beta   90.00
_cell.angle_gamma   90.00
#
_symmetry.space_group_name_H-M   'P 1'
#
loop_
_entity.id
_entity.type
_entity.pdbx_description
1 polymer ?
#
loop_
_entity_poly.entity_id
_entity_poly.type
_entity_poly.pdbx_seq_one_letter_code
_entity_poly.pdbx_strand_id
1 'polypeptide(L)' 'DESPAAYKPIDQVMAAQKDLVEVLHTLKQVVCVKG' A
#
# COMPACT_ATOMS: atom_id res chain seq x y z
N ASP A 1 9.90 5.75 12.74
CA ASP A 1 8.54 5.25 12.97
C ASP A 1 7.95 4.97 11.61
N GLU A 2 7.75 3.69 11.32
CA GLU A 2 7.22 3.18 10.05
C GLU A 2 6.17 2.11 10.37
N SER A 3 5.55 2.23 11.54
CA SER A 3 4.47 1.34 11.92
C SER A 3 3.31 1.52 10.92
N PRO A 4 2.54 0.47 10.61
CA PRO A 4 1.46 0.56 9.63
C PRO A 4 0.44 1.67 9.93
N ALA A 5 0.23 1.99 11.22
CA ALA A 5 -0.67 3.04 11.67
C ALA A 5 -0.18 4.47 11.35
N ALA A 6 1.10 4.65 11.04
CA ALA A 6 1.65 5.94 10.63
C ALA A 6 1.27 6.31 9.19
N TYR A 7 0.74 5.38 8.40
CA TYR A 7 0.36 5.58 7.00
C TYR A 7 -1.14 5.44 6.77
N LYS A 8 -1.62 6.02 5.67
CA LYS A 8 -2.99 5.82 5.21
C LYS A 8 -3.19 4.36 4.77
N PRO A 9 -4.40 3.80 4.93
CA PRO A 9 -4.71 2.49 4.36
C PRO A 9 -4.50 2.51 2.85
N ILE A 10 -3.74 1.53 2.33
CA ILE A 10 -3.41 1.46 0.90
C ILE A 10 -4.67 1.37 0.03
N ASP A 11 -5.70 0.66 0.49
CA ASP A 11 -6.97 0.50 -0.24
C ASP A 11 -7.66 1.85 -0.49
N GLN A 12 -7.60 2.77 0.47
CA GLN A 12 -8.17 4.11 0.32
C GLN A 12 -7.39 4.93 -0.72
N VAL A 13 -6.06 4.81 -0.72
CA VAL A 13 -5.20 5.51 -1.67
C VAL A 13 -5.44 5.00 -3.09
N MET A 14 -5.56 3.68 -3.26
CA MET A 14 -5.81 3.07 -4.57
C MET A 14 -7.21 3.41 -5.11
N ALA A 15 -8.23 3.42 -4.24
CA ALA A 15 -9.59 3.79 -4.64
C ALA A 15 -9.69 5.25 -5.11
N ALA A 16 -8.93 6.17 -4.52
CA ALA A 16 -8.90 7.58 -4.89
C ALA A 16 -8.27 7.84 -6.27
N GLN A 17 -7.44 6.92 -6.77
CA GLN A 17 -6.73 7.06 -8.05
C GLN A 17 -7.19 6.07 -9.11
N LYS A 18 -8.26 5.32 -8.86
CA LYS A 18 -8.77 4.24 -9.74
C LYS A 18 -8.98 4.66 -11.22
N ASP A 19 -9.27 5.94 -11.46
CA ASP A 19 -9.54 6.47 -12.80
C ASP A 19 -8.26 6.89 -13.54
N LEU A 20 -7.11 6.93 -12.83
CA LEU A 20 -5.81 7.35 -13.34
C LEU A 20 -4.78 6.22 -13.39
N VAL A 21 -5.01 5.10 -12.69
CA VAL A 21 -4.08 3.97 -12.62
C VAL A 21 -4.78 2.63 -12.78
N GLU A 22 -4.09 1.66 -13.36
CA GLU A 22 -4.53 0.27 -13.48
C GLU A 22 -3.69 -0.63 -12.56
N VAL A 23 -4.36 -1.52 -11.81
CA VAL A 23 -3.67 -2.49 -10.95
C VAL A 23 -3.32 -3.72 -11.76
N LEU A 24 -2.03 -3.87 -12.07
CA LEU A 24 -1.55 -5.07 -12.77
C LEU A 24 -1.44 -6.27 -11.81
N HIS A 25 -0.88 -6.07 -10.62
CA HIS A 25 -0.65 -7.12 -9.62
C HIS A 25 -0.75 -6.54 -8.20
N THR A 26 -1.21 -7.35 -7.24
CA THR A 26 -1.21 -7.01 -5.81
C THR A 26 -0.25 -7.92 -5.07
N LEU A 27 0.65 -7.34 -4.27
CA LEU A 27 1.65 -8.06 -3.50
C LEU A 27 1.32 -8.02 -2.01
N LYS A 28 1.48 -9.17 -1.34
CA LYS A 28 1.34 -9.30 0.11
C LYS A 28 2.71 -9.42 0.75
N GLN A 29 2.99 -8.53 1.70
CA GLN A 29 4.23 -8.58 2.46
C GLN A 29 4.23 -9.79 3.40
N VAL A 30 5.33 -10.54 3.40
CA VAL A 30 5.54 -11.72 4.27
C VAL A 30 6.60 -11.44 5.34
N VAL A 31 7.65 -10.70 5.00
CA VAL A 31 8.71 -10.31 5.94
C VAL A 31 9.15 -8.86 5.67
N CYS A 32 9.47 -8.13 6.73
CA CYS A 32 10.11 -6.82 6.66
C CYS A 32 11.50 -6.94 7.30
N VAL A 33 12.57 -6.77 6.52
CA VAL A 33 13.92 -6.68 7.08
C VAL A 33 14.31 -5.21 7.11
N LYS A 34 14.64 -4.72 8.30
CA LYS A 34 15.09 -3.34 8.55
C LYS A 34 16.56 -3.36 8.97
N GLY A 35 17.31 -2.36 8.54
CA GLY A 35 18.69 -2.09 8.95
C GLY A 35 18.76 -1.02 10.04
#